data_AF-A0A7K2WJJ4-F1
#
_entry.id   AF-A0A7K2WJJ4-F1
#
_cell.length_a   1.000
_cell.length_b   1.000
_cell.length_c   1.000
_cell.angle_alpha   90.00
_cell.angle_beta   90.00
_cell.angle_gamma   90.00
#
_symmetry.space_group_name_H-M   'P 1'
#
loop_
_entity.id
_entity.type
_entity.pdbx_description
1 polymer ?
#
loop_
_entity_poly.entity_id
_entity_poly.type
_entity_poly.pdbx_seq_one_letter_code
_entity_poly.pdbx_strand_id
1 'polypeptide(L)'
;MLRHQDETRAAYDGVVELYASMFANRLETQPFARNMIGTFAELVRDTGNLRAADVGCGPGHLTAMLHDLGLEAFGLDLSPAMVEHARRAHPALRFDEARMEALPVEDGALGGVLAHYSMIHTPPGELPALLAEQVRVLAPGGLLLVSFFGTEGPEPVRFDHKVTPAYSWPAERFAELLSGAGLVTVARLLHDPASERGYLDTHVLARRP
;
A
#
# COMPACT_ATOMS: atom_id res chain seq x y z
N MET A 1 -1.80 17.26 -15.50
CA MET A 1 -1.95 15.92 -14.89
C MET A 1 -0.98 15.88 -13.71
N LEU A 2 -1.38 15.39 -12.52
CA LEU A 2 -0.57 15.23 -11.27
C LEU A 2 -0.68 16.27 -10.12
N ARG A 3 -1.74 17.09 -9.99
CA ARG A 3 -1.86 18.03 -8.85
C ARG A 3 -2.05 17.36 -7.48
N HIS A 4 -2.73 16.20 -7.44
CA HIS A 4 -3.17 15.60 -6.16
C HIS A 4 -1.99 15.05 -5.34
N GLN A 5 -0.99 14.43 -5.98
CA GLN A 5 0.17 13.91 -5.28
C GLN A 5 1.07 15.00 -4.71
N ASP A 6 1.22 16.12 -5.41
CA ASP A 6 2.01 17.24 -4.88
C ASP A 6 1.33 17.85 -3.63
N GLU A 7 -0.01 17.91 -3.62
CA GLU A 7 -0.82 18.27 -2.45
C GLU A 7 -0.68 17.23 -1.32
N THR A 8 -0.75 15.94 -1.64
CA THR A 8 -0.53 14.84 -0.68
C THR A 8 0.85 14.91 -0.03
N ARG A 9 1.91 15.09 -0.83
CA ARG A 9 3.30 15.19 -0.35
C ARG A 9 3.46 16.33 0.65
N ALA A 10 3.01 17.53 0.26
CA ALA A 10 3.12 18.72 1.11
C ALA A 10 2.38 18.53 2.45
N ALA A 11 1.25 17.83 2.45
CA ALA A 11 0.49 17.57 3.66
C ALA A 11 1.16 16.51 4.56
N TYR A 12 1.79 15.47 4.00
CA TYR A 12 2.52 14.46 4.78
C TYR A 12 3.82 14.98 5.40
N ASP A 13 4.57 15.83 4.67
CA ASP A 13 5.80 16.45 5.20
C ASP A 13 5.55 17.25 6.49
N GLY A 14 4.33 17.80 6.66
CA GLY A 14 3.94 18.55 7.86
C GLY A 14 3.52 17.72 9.07
N VAL A 15 3.37 16.39 8.96
CA VAL A 15 2.81 15.52 10.02
C VAL A 15 3.68 14.31 10.37
N VAL A 16 4.93 14.29 9.94
CA VAL A 16 5.87 13.14 10.07
C VAL A 16 5.97 12.62 11.50
N GLU A 17 6.21 13.47 12.50
CA GLU A 17 6.37 13.04 13.90
C GLU A 17 5.06 12.49 14.49
N LEU A 18 3.93 13.12 14.16
CA LEU A 18 2.60 12.67 14.57
C LEU A 18 2.29 11.29 13.96
N TYR A 19 2.59 11.09 12.68
CA TYR A 19 2.40 9.80 12.01
C TYR A 19 3.37 8.74 12.51
N ALA A 20 4.66 9.04 12.66
CA ALA A 20 5.63 8.08 13.20
C ALA A 20 5.19 7.55 14.58
N SER A 21 4.73 8.43 15.46
CA SER A 21 4.22 8.05 16.79
C SER A 21 2.90 7.26 16.74
N MET A 22 1.97 7.60 15.83
CA MET A 22 0.68 6.92 15.69
C MET A 22 0.79 5.51 15.11
N PHE A 23 1.81 5.24 14.28
CA PHE A 23 1.92 3.98 13.54
C PHE A 23 2.95 3.01 14.12
N ALA A 24 3.86 3.46 14.99
CA ALA A 24 4.92 2.62 15.58
C ALA A 24 4.40 1.31 16.22
N ASN A 25 3.20 1.31 16.83
CA ASN A 25 2.60 0.13 17.47
C ASN A 25 1.31 -0.36 16.80
N ARG A 26 0.94 0.18 15.64
CA ARG A 26 -0.43 0.04 15.11
C ARG A 26 -0.77 -1.40 14.70
N LEU A 27 0.21 -2.16 14.20
CA LEU A 27 0.02 -3.57 13.83
C LEU A 27 -0.15 -4.53 15.03
N GLU A 28 0.38 -4.19 16.20
CA GLU A 28 0.14 -4.99 17.42
C GLU A 28 -1.36 -5.02 17.75
N THR A 29 -2.02 -3.88 17.52
CA THR A 29 -3.45 -3.67 17.74
C THR A 29 -4.33 -3.97 16.51
N GLN A 30 -3.74 -4.34 15.37
CA GLN A 30 -4.47 -4.62 14.12
C GLN A 30 -4.18 -6.05 13.63
N PRO A 31 -4.71 -7.08 14.30
CA PRO A 31 -4.39 -8.48 13.99
C PRO A 31 -4.80 -8.87 12.58
N PHE A 32 -5.91 -8.35 12.05
CA PHE A 32 -6.36 -8.64 10.69
C PHE A 32 -5.38 -8.15 9.63
N ALA A 33 -4.96 -6.88 9.70
CA ALA A 33 -3.94 -6.33 8.81
C ALA A 33 -2.60 -7.07 8.95
N ARG A 34 -2.17 -7.33 10.19
CA ARG A 34 -0.92 -8.05 10.48
C ARG A 34 -0.92 -9.45 9.86
N ASN A 35 -2.00 -10.21 10.00
CA ASN A 35 -2.09 -11.54 9.43
C ASN A 35 -2.19 -11.50 7.90
N MET A 36 -2.90 -10.54 7.31
CA MET A 36 -2.92 -10.39 5.85
C MET A 36 -1.53 -10.09 5.28
N ILE A 37 -0.75 -9.23 5.94
CA ILE A 37 0.64 -8.93 5.54
C ILE A 37 1.54 -10.17 5.74
N GLY A 38 1.36 -10.91 6.83
CA GLY A 38 2.04 -12.18 7.07
C GLY A 38 1.80 -13.21 5.97
N THR A 39 0.53 -13.45 5.63
CA THR A 39 0.13 -14.34 4.53
C THR A 39 0.66 -13.84 3.18
N PHE A 40 0.65 -12.54 2.93
CA PHE A 40 1.27 -11.97 1.73
C PHE A 40 2.77 -12.31 1.66
N ALA A 41 3.52 -12.12 2.74
CA ALA A 41 4.95 -12.43 2.75
C ALA A 41 5.22 -13.92 2.56
N GLU A 42 4.43 -14.80 3.18
CA GLU A 42 4.48 -16.25 2.96
C GLU A 42 4.31 -16.59 1.47
N LEU A 43 3.26 -16.07 0.84
CA LEU A 43 2.97 -16.36 -0.56
C LEU A 43 3.99 -15.74 -1.52
N VAL A 44 4.60 -14.59 -1.19
CA VAL A 44 5.71 -14.02 -1.97
C VAL A 44 6.91 -14.95 -1.94
N ARG A 45 7.26 -15.52 -0.77
CA ARG A 45 8.35 -16.49 -0.67
C ARG A 45 8.10 -17.73 -1.53
N ASP A 46 6.85 -18.20 -1.60
CA ASP A 46 6.46 -19.35 -2.44
C ASP A 46 6.64 -19.09 -3.95
N THR A 47 6.74 -17.83 -4.39
CA THR A 47 7.08 -17.50 -5.78
C THR A 47 8.54 -17.76 -6.12
N GLY A 48 9.42 -17.88 -5.12
CA GLY A 48 10.87 -17.94 -5.29
C GLY A 48 11.54 -16.59 -5.57
N ASN A 49 10.78 -15.50 -5.73
CA ASN A 49 11.29 -14.13 -5.84
C ASN A 49 11.02 -13.37 -4.53
N LEU A 50 12.07 -13.19 -3.72
CA LEU A 50 11.96 -12.55 -2.39
C LEU A 50 11.88 -11.03 -2.45
N ARG A 51 12.13 -10.41 -3.61
CA ARG A 51 12.17 -8.95 -3.74
C ARG A 51 10.77 -8.37 -3.62
N ALA A 52 10.58 -7.49 -2.64
CA ALA A 52 9.29 -6.84 -2.40
C ALA A 52 9.43 -5.33 -2.18
N ALA A 53 8.48 -4.57 -2.70
CA ALA A 53 8.39 -3.13 -2.46
C ALA A 53 7.21 -2.81 -1.52
N ASP A 54 7.47 -1.98 -0.52
CA ASP A 54 6.45 -1.30 0.29
C ASP A 54 6.22 0.10 -0.29
N VAL A 55 5.12 0.26 -1.03
CA VAL A 55 4.80 1.47 -1.80
C VAL A 55 3.93 2.39 -0.97
N GLY A 56 4.47 3.57 -0.64
CA GLY A 56 3.97 4.48 0.39
C GLY A 56 4.34 3.99 1.79
N CYS A 57 5.62 3.66 2.00
CA CYS A 57 6.11 3.00 3.21
C CYS A 57 6.03 3.87 4.48
N GLY A 58 5.84 5.18 4.34
CA GLY A 58 5.82 6.14 5.45
C GLY A 58 7.07 5.99 6.33
N PRO A 59 6.91 5.76 7.66
CA PRO A 59 8.05 5.65 8.57
C PRO A 59 8.83 4.32 8.45
N GLY A 60 8.45 3.40 7.57
CA GLY A 60 9.22 2.20 7.23
C GLY A 60 8.95 0.95 8.07
N HIS A 61 8.08 1.03 9.07
CA HIS A 61 7.75 -0.11 9.96
C HIS A 61 7.21 -1.35 9.21
N LEU A 62 6.39 -1.19 8.16
CA LEU A 62 5.91 -2.32 7.37
C LEU A 62 6.99 -2.91 6.48
N THR A 63 7.85 -2.06 5.91
CA THR A 63 9.06 -2.51 5.20
C THR A 63 9.93 -3.38 6.13
N ALA A 64 10.12 -2.95 7.38
CA ALA A 64 10.85 -3.73 8.39
C ALA A 64 10.16 -5.05 8.73
N MET A 65 8.83 -5.05 8.90
CA MET A 65 8.07 -6.29 9.11
C MET A 65 8.24 -7.27 7.94
N LEU A 66 8.15 -6.80 6.69
CA LEU A 66 8.35 -7.65 5.52
C LEU A 66 9.76 -8.24 5.48
N HIS A 67 10.77 -7.46 5.83
CA HIS A 67 12.14 -7.94 5.98
C HIS A 67 12.25 -9.04 7.06
N ASP A 68 11.67 -8.82 8.24
CA ASP A 68 11.69 -9.78 9.35
C ASP A 68 10.92 -11.07 9.03
N LEU A 69 9.95 -11.01 8.11
CA LEU A 69 9.24 -12.16 7.55
C LEU A 69 10.05 -12.90 6.45
N GLY A 70 11.26 -12.44 6.14
CA GLY A 70 12.20 -13.09 5.23
C GLY A 70 12.12 -12.63 3.78
N LEU A 71 11.60 -11.43 3.51
CA LEU A 71 11.65 -10.81 2.18
C LEU A 71 12.85 -9.88 2.04
N GLU A 72 13.31 -9.69 0.80
CA GLU A 72 14.26 -8.65 0.43
C GLU A 72 13.50 -7.33 0.20
N ALA A 73 12.92 -6.81 1.28
CA ALA A 73 12.02 -5.67 1.24
C ALA A 73 12.74 -4.32 1.17
N PHE A 74 12.19 -3.39 0.40
CA PHE A 74 12.59 -1.98 0.38
C PHE A 74 11.36 -1.08 0.35
N GLY A 75 11.49 0.13 0.90
CA GLY A 75 10.40 1.09 0.99
C GLY A 75 10.51 2.20 -0.06
N LEU A 76 9.36 2.62 -0.59
CA LEU A 76 9.25 3.74 -1.52
C LEU A 76 8.21 4.70 -0.97
N ASP A 77 8.53 5.98 -0.85
CA ASP A 77 7.58 7.01 -0.41
C ASP A 77 7.72 8.30 -1.20
N LEU A 78 6.61 9.04 -1.35
CA LEU A 78 6.60 10.32 -2.04
C LEU A 78 7.18 11.44 -1.18
N SER A 79 7.13 11.31 0.16
CA SER A 79 7.61 12.30 1.12
C SER A 79 9.09 12.10 1.42
N PRO A 80 9.96 13.06 1.05
CA PRO A 80 11.38 13.01 1.41
C PRO A 80 11.59 12.92 2.93
N ALA A 81 10.73 13.59 3.71
CA ALA A 81 10.80 13.60 5.16
C ALA A 81 10.45 12.22 5.77
N MET A 82 9.48 11.50 5.20
CA MET A 82 9.20 10.10 5.59
C MET A 82 10.37 9.18 5.24
N VAL A 83 10.94 9.30 4.04
CA VAL A 83 12.12 8.52 3.64
C VAL A 83 13.30 8.76 4.58
N GLU A 84 13.57 10.02 4.94
CA GLU A 84 14.63 10.35 5.88
C GLU A 84 14.37 9.74 7.28
N HIS A 85 13.13 9.81 7.75
CA HIS A 85 12.73 9.18 9.00
C HIS A 85 12.95 7.66 8.96
N ALA A 86 12.46 6.99 7.92
CA ALA A 86 12.55 5.54 7.75
C ALA A 86 14.02 5.07 7.71
N ARG A 87 14.90 5.80 7.00
CA ARG A 87 16.34 5.52 6.98
C ARG A 87 16.98 5.63 8.36
N ARG A 88 16.56 6.58 9.20
CA ARG A 88 17.07 6.70 10.58
C ARG A 88 16.53 5.59 11.49
N ALA A 89 15.26 5.24 11.35
CA ALA A 89 14.61 4.21 12.17
C ALA A 89 15.10 2.78 11.83
N HIS A 90 15.38 2.53 10.54
CA HIS A 90 15.75 1.21 10.02
C HIS A 90 17.00 1.31 9.13
N PRO A 91 18.19 1.60 9.70
CA PRO A 91 19.40 1.93 8.94
C PRO A 91 19.96 0.78 8.09
N ALA A 92 19.52 -0.46 8.34
CA ALA A 92 19.91 -1.64 7.55
C ALA A 92 19.04 -1.84 6.31
N LEU A 93 17.92 -1.11 6.17
CA LEU A 93 16.97 -1.27 5.08
C LEU A 93 17.06 -0.14 4.07
N ARG A 94 16.66 -0.43 2.83
CA ARG A 94 16.64 0.54 1.74
C ARG A 94 15.30 1.28 1.72
N PHE A 95 15.37 2.60 1.62
CA PHE A 95 14.22 3.48 1.39
C PHE A 95 14.60 4.52 0.35
N ASP A 96 13.72 4.80 -0.62
CA ASP A 96 13.93 5.80 -1.66
C ASP A 96 12.69 6.67 -1.88
N GLU A 97 12.91 7.90 -2.36
CA GLU A 97 11.81 8.75 -2.83
C GLU A 97 11.31 8.22 -4.17
N ALA A 98 10.00 8.01 -4.29
CA ALA A 98 9.37 7.62 -5.54
C ALA A 98 7.90 8.03 -5.60
N ARG A 99 7.42 8.29 -6.82
CA ARG A 99 6.00 8.47 -7.12
C ARG A 99 5.40 7.12 -7.47
N MET A 100 4.20 6.84 -6.99
CA MET A 100 3.55 5.53 -7.23
C MET A 100 3.20 5.30 -8.70
N GLU A 101 3.10 6.35 -9.52
CA GLU A 101 2.84 6.27 -10.96
C GLU A 101 4.11 6.07 -11.80
N ALA A 102 5.30 6.12 -11.17
CA ALA A 102 6.59 5.96 -11.83
C ALA A 102 7.63 5.42 -10.84
N LEU A 103 7.54 4.12 -10.55
CA LEU A 103 8.44 3.43 -9.64
C LEU A 103 9.82 3.24 -10.29
N PRO A 104 10.92 3.51 -9.56
CA PRO A 104 12.29 3.31 -10.03
C PRO A 104 12.69 1.82 -9.92
N VAL A 105 11.88 0.95 -10.51
CA VAL A 105 12.01 -0.51 -10.49
C VAL A 105 11.80 -1.05 -11.90
N GLU A 106 12.60 -2.03 -12.31
CA GLU A 106 12.50 -2.64 -13.63
C GLU A 106 11.19 -3.43 -13.80
N ASP A 107 10.76 -3.59 -15.06
CA ASP A 107 9.60 -4.42 -15.40
C ASP A 107 9.80 -5.86 -14.91
N GLY A 108 8.78 -6.45 -14.29
CA GLY A 108 8.79 -7.85 -13.90
C GLY A 108 9.80 -8.22 -12.81
N ALA A 109 10.29 -7.25 -12.05
CA ALA A 109 11.42 -7.42 -11.13
C ALA A 109 11.04 -7.93 -9.73
N LEU A 110 9.79 -7.70 -9.29
CA LEU A 110 9.35 -7.94 -7.90
C LEU A 110 8.50 -9.19 -7.76
N GLY A 111 8.73 -9.96 -6.68
CA GLY A 111 7.82 -11.03 -6.26
C GLY A 111 6.62 -10.49 -5.48
N GLY A 112 6.73 -9.31 -4.87
CA GLY A 112 5.66 -8.70 -4.09
C GLY A 112 5.62 -7.16 -4.14
N VAL A 113 4.42 -6.61 -4.10
CA VAL A 113 4.16 -5.20 -3.82
C VAL A 113 3.14 -5.10 -2.69
N LEU A 114 3.48 -4.37 -1.64
CA LEU A 114 2.57 -3.97 -0.57
C LEU A 114 2.18 -2.51 -0.79
N ALA A 115 0.88 -2.22 -0.76
CA ALA A 115 0.33 -0.87 -0.80
C ALA A 115 -0.69 -0.69 0.32
N HIS A 116 -0.20 -0.39 1.52
CA HIS A 116 -1.02 -0.35 2.72
C HIS A 116 -1.53 1.07 3.02
N TYR A 117 -2.80 1.35 2.71
CA TYR A 117 -3.44 2.67 2.83
C TYR A 117 -2.70 3.80 2.08
N SER A 118 -1.89 3.46 1.09
CA SER A 118 -1.03 4.42 0.38
C SER A 118 -1.69 4.99 -0.89
N MET A 119 -2.69 4.29 -1.44
CA MET A 119 -3.46 4.71 -2.61
C MET A 119 -4.79 5.41 -2.27
N ILE A 120 -5.08 5.63 -0.99
CA ILE A 120 -6.40 6.15 -0.52
C ILE A 120 -6.70 7.57 -0.98
N HIS A 121 -5.67 8.32 -1.36
CA HIS A 121 -5.78 9.71 -1.83
C HIS A 121 -5.92 9.82 -3.36
N THR A 122 -5.79 8.70 -4.07
CA THR A 122 -5.83 8.68 -5.53
C THR A 122 -7.27 8.81 -6.02
N PRO A 123 -7.60 9.82 -6.85
CA PRO A 123 -8.93 9.94 -7.43
C PRO A 123 -9.30 8.71 -8.28
N PRO A 124 -10.59 8.30 -8.32
CA PRO A 124 -11.02 7.13 -9.08
C PRO A 124 -10.59 7.10 -10.55
N GLY A 125 -10.53 8.26 -11.22
CA GLY A 125 -10.08 8.36 -12.61
C GLY A 125 -8.57 8.16 -12.82
N GLU A 126 -7.76 8.28 -11.76
CA GLU A 126 -6.29 8.15 -11.82
C GLU A 126 -5.81 6.78 -11.31
N LEU A 127 -6.64 6.08 -10.51
CA LEU A 127 -6.30 4.79 -9.92
C LEU A 127 -5.95 3.69 -10.96
N PRO A 128 -6.60 3.57 -12.13
CA PRO A 128 -6.22 2.56 -13.12
C PRO A 128 -4.77 2.69 -13.62
N ALA A 129 -4.30 3.92 -13.87
CA ALA A 129 -2.93 4.15 -14.32
C ALA A 129 -1.91 3.83 -13.21
N LEU A 130 -2.24 4.18 -11.96
CA LEU A 130 -1.43 3.84 -10.80
C LEU A 130 -1.35 2.31 -10.61
N LEU A 131 -2.46 1.57 -10.78
CA LEU A 131 -2.45 0.11 -10.69
C LEU A 131 -1.63 -0.52 -11.82
N ALA A 132 -1.68 0.01 -13.04
CA ALA A 132 -0.88 -0.47 -14.16
C ALA A 132 0.63 -0.41 -13.87
N GLU A 133 1.08 0.65 -13.19
CA GLU A 133 2.49 0.76 -12.76
C GLU A 133 2.89 -0.33 -11.75
N GLN A 134 1.99 -0.70 -10.85
CA GLN A 134 2.28 -1.76 -9.86
C GLN A 134 2.32 -3.13 -10.52
N VAL A 135 1.48 -3.34 -11.55
CA VAL A 135 1.52 -4.55 -12.36
C VAL A 135 2.81 -4.62 -13.18
N ARG A 136 3.28 -3.49 -13.74
CA ARG A 136 4.51 -3.41 -14.54
C ARG A 136 5.70 -4.00 -13.79
N VAL A 137 5.89 -3.60 -12.52
CA VAL A 137 7.05 -4.00 -11.71
C VAL A 137 6.96 -5.42 -11.16
N LEU A 138 5.77 -6.03 -11.09
CA LEU A 138 5.59 -7.40 -10.59
C LEU A 138 6.04 -8.44 -11.60
N ALA A 139 6.84 -9.41 -11.21
CA ALA A 139 7.12 -10.60 -12.03
C ALA A 139 5.84 -11.39 -12.32
N PRO A 140 5.79 -12.22 -13.38
CA PRO A 140 4.77 -13.26 -13.50
C PRO A 140 4.74 -14.13 -12.23
N GLY A 141 3.54 -14.38 -11.70
CA GLY A 141 3.33 -15.04 -10.40
C GLY A 141 3.45 -14.12 -9.18
N GLY A 142 3.93 -12.87 -9.34
CA GLY A 142 4.09 -11.90 -8.27
C GLY A 142 2.77 -11.43 -7.67
N LEU A 143 2.82 -10.93 -6.43
CA LEU A 143 1.64 -10.61 -5.63
C LEU A 143 1.53 -9.11 -5.34
N LEU A 144 0.31 -8.60 -5.35
CA LEU A 144 -0.04 -7.26 -4.87
C LEU A 144 -0.99 -7.40 -3.68
N LEU A 145 -0.63 -6.82 -2.53
CA LEU A 145 -1.54 -6.63 -1.39
C LEU A 145 -1.87 -5.14 -1.27
N VAL A 146 -3.14 -4.77 -1.49
CA VAL A 146 -3.62 -3.39 -1.30
C VAL A 146 -4.53 -3.35 -0.07
N SER A 147 -4.33 -2.34 0.77
CA SER A 147 -5.22 -2.03 1.90
C SER A 147 -5.84 -0.65 1.75
N PHE A 148 -7.13 -0.51 2.02
CA PHE A 148 -7.87 0.74 1.82
C PHE A 148 -9.14 0.79 2.69
N PHE A 149 -9.78 1.96 2.72
CA PHE A 149 -11.07 2.12 3.38
C PHE A 149 -12.19 1.50 2.53
N GLY A 150 -12.82 0.45 3.04
CA GLY A 150 -13.98 -0.16 2.41
C GLY A 150 -15.27 0.59 2.68
N THR A 151 -16.22 0.48 1.74
CA THR A 151 -17.62 0.88 1.92
C THR A 151 -18.54 -0.22 1.42
N GLU A 152 -19.72 -0.33 2.02
CA GLU A 152 -20.80 -1.23 1.56
C GLU A 152 -21.64 -0.61 0.44
N GLY A 153 -21.46 0.69 0.16
CA GLY A 153 -22.13 1.36 -0.95
C GLY A 153 -21.70 0.81 -2.32
N PRO A 154 -22.44 1.14 -3.40
CA PRO A 154 -22.14 0.64 -4.74
C PRO A 154 -20.99 1.38 -5.44
N GLU A 155 -20.65 2.59 -4.98
CA GLU A 155 -19.71 3.48 -5.64
C GLU A 155 -18.64 4.01 -4.66
N PRO A 156 -17.47 4.45 -5.16
CA PRO A 156 -16.45 5.07 -4.33
C PRO A 156 -16.96 6.38 -3.71
N VAL A 157 -16.64 6.60 -2.44
CA VAL A 157 -17.08 7.81 -1.72
C VAL A 157 -15.86 8.63 -1.33
N ARG A 158 -15.83 9.89 -1.77
CA ARG A 158 -14.84 10.87 -1.31
C ARG A 158 -15.21 11.37 0.09
N PHE A 159 -14.25 11.44 0.99
CA PHE A 159 -14.45 11.93 2.35
C PHE A 159 -13.27 12.75 2.87
N ASP A 160 -13.52 13.54 3.91
CA ASP A 160 -12.49 14.35 4.55
C ASP A 160 -11.55 13.49 5.39
N HIS A 161 -10.26 13.58 5.08
CA HIS A 161 -9.21 12.87 5.79
C HIS A 161 -8.16 13.86 6.30
N LYS A 162 -7.48 13.51 7.40
CA LYS A 162 -6.62 14.42 8.18
C LYS A 162 -5.51 15.11 7.38
N VAL A 163 -5.10 14.53 6.26
CA VAL A 163 -3.97 14.98 5.43
C VAL A 163 -4.50 15.68 4.17
N THR A 164 -5.17 14.91 3.32
CA THR A 164 -5.89 15.37 2.13
C THR A 164 -7.10 14.45 1.95
N PRO A 165 -8.16 14.85 1.22
CA PRO A 165 -9.33 14.00 1.00
C PRO A 165 -8.96 12.60 0.52
N ALA A 166 -9.70 11.62 1.00
CA ALA A 166 -9.50 10.21 0.69
C ALA A 166 -10.76 9.61 0.06
N TYR A 167 -10.63 8.39 -0.45
CA TYR A 167 -11.70 7.65 -1.09
C TYR A 167 -11.87 6.31 -0.37
N SER A 168 -13.13 5.98 -0.04
CA SER A 168 -13.51 4.62 0.31
C SER A 168 -14.04 3.89 -0.92
N TRP A 169 -13.86 2.58 -0.97
CA TRP A 169 -14.17 1.76 -2.14
C TRP A 169 -15.01 0.53 -1.79
N PRO A 170 -15.98 0.16 -2.62
CA PRO A 170 -16.59 -1.16 -2.55
C PRO A 170 -15.53 -2.21 -2.91
N ALA A 171 -15.37 -3.25 -2.09
CA ALA A 171 -14.31 -4.25 -2.28
C ALA A 171 -14.41 -4.97 -3.64
N GLU A 172 -15.63 -5.22 -4.12
CA GLU A 172 -15.86 -5.82 -5.45
C GLU A 172 -15.38 -4.90 -6.57
N ARG A 173 -15.73 -3.60 -6.52
CA ARG A 173 -15.31 -2.63 -7.54
C ARG A 173 -13.80 -2.44 -7.57
N PHE A 174 -13.14 -2.46 -6.41
CA PHE A 174 -11.68 -2.43 -6.37
C PHE A 174 -11.07 -3.70 -6.97
N ALA A 175 -11.64 -4.88 -6.69
CA ALA A 175 -11.20 -6.14 -7.29
C ALA A 175 -11.40 -6.19 -8.82
N GLU A 176 -12.46 -5.57 -9.33
CA GLU A 176 -12.68 -5.38 -10.77
C GLU A 176 -11.62 -4.48 -11.40
N LEU A 177 -11.19 -3.41 -10.72
CA LEU A 177 -10.08 -2.56 -11.18
C LEU A 177 -8.76 -3.34 -11.25
N LEU A 178 -8.46 -4.14 -10.23
CA LEU A 178 -7.29 -5.03 -10.24
C LEU A 178 -7.37 -6.03 -11.41
N SER A 179 -8.55 -6.58 -11.66
CA SER A 179 -8.79 -7.49 -12.78
C SER A 179 -8.60 -6.80 -14.13
N GLY A 180 -9.10 -5.58 -14.29
CA GLY A 180 -8.88 -4.74 -15.48
C GLY A 180 -7.40 -4.37 -15.70
N ALA A 181 -6.60 -4.33 -14.63
CA ALA A 181 -5.15 -4.14 -14.70
C ALA A 181 -4.38 -5.45 -14.99
N GLY A 182 -5.06 -6.59 -15.12
CA GLY A 182 -4.44 -7.88 -15.43
C GLY A 182 -4.03 -8.71 -14.20
N LEU A 183 -4.55 -8.40 -13.01
CA LEU A 183 -4.35 -9.19 -11.80
C LEU A 183 -5.52 -10.13 -11.54
N VAL A 184 -5.27 -11.28 -10.91
CA VAL A 184 -6.31 -12.20 -10.44
C VAL A 184 -6.41 -12.08 -8.93
N THR A 185 -7.58 -11.72 -8.41
CA THR A 185 -7.81 -11.64 -6.97
C THR A 185 -7.73 -13.04 -6.34
N VAL A 186 -6.87 -13.18 -5.32
CA VAL A 186 -6.63 -14.42 -4.58
C VAL A 186 -7.45 -14.43 -3.29
N ALA A 187 -7.47 -13.31 -2.57
CA ALA A 187 -8.19 -13.19 -1.31
C ALA A 187 -8.68 -11.76 -1.07
N ARG A 188 -9.75 -11.65 -0.29
CA ARG A 188 -10.32 -10.38 0.19
C ARG A 188 -10.65 -10.52 1.66
N LEU A 189 -10.25 -9.54 2.46
CA LEU A 189 -10.65 -9.41 3.85
C LEU A 189 -11.37 -8.08 4.03
N LEU A 190 -12.58 -8.14 4.58
CA LEU A 190 -13.36 -6.97 4.98
C LEU A 190 -13.55 -7.09 6.49
N HIS A 191 -13.00 -6.14 7.23
CA HIS A 191 -13.11 -6.09 8.67
C HIS A 191 -13.82 -4.80 9.07
N ASP A 192 -14.89 -4.89 9.85
CA ASP A 192 -15.47 -3.72 10.49
C ASP A 192 -14.71 -3.44 11.79
N PRO A 193 -13.93 -2.35 11.89
CA PRO A 193 -13.23 -1.98 13.11
C PRO A 193 -14.18 -1.40 14.19
N ALA A 194 -15.49 -1.44 13.97
CA ALA A 194 -16.52 -0.80 14.78
C ALA A 194 -16.26 0.70 14.96
N SER A 195 -15.70 1.34 13.92
CA SER A 195 -15.37 2.77 13.99
C SER A 195 -16.60 3.64 13.77
N GLU A 196 -16.69 4.76 14.50
CA GLU A 196 -17.74 5.76 14.30
C GLU A 196 -17.76 6.36 12.87
N ARG A 197 -16.71 6.14 12.07
CA ARG A 197 -16.61 6.63 10.70
C ARG A 197 -17.30 5.72 9.67
N GLY A 198 -17.65 4.49 10.05
CA GLY A 198 -18.38 3.56 9.19
C GLY A 198 -17.59 2.99 8.00
N TYR A 199 -16.25 3.08 8.02
CA TYR A 199 -15.40 2.46 7.00
C TYR A 199 -14.94 1.08 7.45
N LEU A 200 -14.87 0.15 6.50
CA LEU A 200 -14.26 -1.15 6.72
C LEU A 200 -12.74 -1.05 6.52
N ASP A 201 -11.97 -1.79 7.30
CA ASP A 201 -10.58 -2.09 6.97
C ASP A 201 -10.60 -3.19 5.90
N THR A 202 -10.24 -2.82 4.67
CA THR A 202 -10.33 -3.73 3.51
C THR A 202 -8.95 -4.04 2.97
N HIS A 203 -8.71 -5.33 2.73
CA HIS A 203 -7.48 -5.83 2.13
C HIS A 203 -7.82 -6.71 0.93
N VAL A 204 -7.16 -6.45 -0.21
CA VAL A 204 -7.28 -7.28 -1.41
C VAL A 204 -5.90 -7.78 -1.80
N LEU A 205 -5.73 -9.10 -1.83
CA LEU A 205 -4.54 -9.78 -2.29
C LEU A 205 -4.81 -10.29 -3.71
N ALA A 206 -3.97 -9.92 -4.67
CA ALA A 206 -4.08 -10.33 -6.05
C ALA A 206 -2.74 -10.79 -6.61
N ARG A 207 -2.77 -11.62 -7.66
CA ARG A 207 -1.60 -12.20 -8.32
C ARG A 207 -1.52 -11.76 -9.77
N ARG A 208 -0.32 -11.45 -10.26
CA ARG A 208 -0.04 -11.30 -11.70
C ARG A 208 0.08 -12.70 -12.33
N PRO A 209 -0.78 -13.08 -13.28
CA PRO A 209 -0.69 -14.37 -13.98
C PRO A 209 0.62 -14.56 -14.74
#